data_AF-A0A535BQA6-F1
#
_entry.id   AF-A0A535BQA6-F1
#
_cell.length_a   1.000
_cell.length_b   1.000
_cell.length_c   1.000
_cell.angle_alpha   90.00
_cell.angle_beta   90.00
_cell.angle_gamma   90.00
#
_symmetry.space_group_name_H-M   'P 1'
#
loop_
_entity.id
_entity.type
_entity.pdbx_description
1 polymer ?
#
loop_
_entity_poly.entity_id
_entity_poly.type
_entity_poly.pdbx_seq_one_letter_code
_entity_poly.pdbx_strand_id
1 'polypeptide(L)'
;MAFVCQAPRFCQLSARRIFTGACKHSVCSDQPSMSMSKSRSPIKRDTSIPRRPLLWLAAALLFTLPPLFDSLATWVPCLFLLSLALKFWMEPRGYRLRFTALNLALVAVALAVIFASYGSVKGLEPAISLLVVLISLKVLEAHTAREFQVMVMMDRGSSPGAIWPPLATTGKLLAQAAPLVALLFLLFPRINTGFRFEFRPIGLATSGFSDRLSPGSVAALANSSDIVFRAEFPGSKTPPPGPMYWRGIVMWHCDGMEWRAPYSARSIASGNRRTGEAPSANSTRQRITIAPHGAHWMFALDRPFEIPPGAMLARGDYLWSVQSIRKARRYEIVSSYGSTGKELTPQERKEALDLPPSISPDVRELAQSWTAQSSSPRATINSALHFFRTQGFRYSLSPGEYRKNDLEQFLFHRRVGFCEHYAAS
;
A
#
# COMPACT_ATOMS: atom_id res chain seq x y z
N MET A 1 60.46 2.93 -0.26
CA MET A 1 60.13 1.49 -0.40
C MET A 1 59.35 1.34 -1.71
N ALA A 2 59.94 1.23 -2.91
CA ALA A 2 60.86 0.18 -3.41
C ALA A 2 60.26 -1.22 -3.16
N PHE A 3 59.87 -2.03 -4.15
CA PHE A 3 60.52 -2.52 -5.39
C PHE A 3 59.55 -2.48 -6.60
N VAL A 4 59.85 -2.17 -7.87
CA VAL A 4 60.98 -2.42 -8.82
C VAL A 4 61.05 -3.87 -9.35
N CYS A 5 60.67 -4.09 -10.63
CA CYS A 5 61.52 -4.55 -11.76
C CYS A 5 60.67 -5.11 -12.93
N GLN A 6 60.99 -5.13 -14.23
CA GLN A 6 61.74 -4.29 -15.20
C GLN A 6 61.77 -5.04 -16.56
N ALA A 7 61.09 -4.50 -17.59
CA ALA A 7 61.41 -4.45 -19.05
C ALA A 7 61.79 -5.76 -19.84
N PRO A 8 61.97 -5.76 -21.20
CA PRO A 8 62.05 -4.64 -22.15
C PRO A 8 61.35 -4.77 -23.53
N ARG A 9 61.54 -3.69 -24.30
CA ARG A 9 61.05 -3.28 -25.64
C ARG A 9 61.68 -4.05 -26.83
N PHE A 10 61.07 -3.93 -28.03
CA PHE A 10 61.62 -3.41 -29.33
C PHE A 10 60.61 -3.75 -30.48
N CYS A 11 60.05 -2.77 -31.22
CA CYS A 11 60.48 -2.23 -32.54
C CYS A 11 60.65 -3.30 -33.66
N GLN A 12 60.32 -3.14 -34.94
CA GLN A 12 59.54 -2.24 -35.81
C GLN A 12 59.70 -2.84 -37.25
N LEU A 13 58.81 -2.48 -38.19
CA LEU A 13 59.06 -2.28 -39.64
C LEU A 13 59.07 -3.42 -40.70
N SER A 14 58.51 -2.99 -41.86
CA SER A 14 58.74 -3.38 -43.26
C SER A 14 57.85 -4.49 -43.84
N ALA A 15 56.85 -4.28 -44.73
CA ALA A 15 56.76 -3.61 -46.04
C ALA A 15 57.37 -4.40 -47.22
N ARG A 16 56.48 -4.90 -48.10
CA ARG A 16 56.55 -5.06 -49.59
C ARG A 16 57.89 -5.56 -50.19
N ARG A 17 57.97 -6.60 -51.05
CA ARG A 17 57.39 -6.72 -52.41
C ARG A 17 57.96 -8.00 -53.12
N ILE A 18 57.20 -8.54 -54.09
CA ILE A 18 57.64 -9.23 -55.34
C ILE A 18 58.29 -10.62 -55.22
N PHE A 19 57.63 -11.65 -55.79
CA PHE A 19 58.14 -12.38 -56.97
C PHE A 19 57.03 -13.19 -57.66
N THR A 20 56.93 -13.00 -58.98
CA THR A 20 56.12 -13.74 -59.95
C THR A 20 56.77 -15.09 -60.31
N GLY A 21 55.97 -16.12 -60.58
CA GLY A 21 56.47 -17.36 -61.17
C GLY A 21 55.35 -18.35 -61.51
N ALA A 22 55.09 -18.53 -62.80
CA ALA A 22 54.20 -19.55 -63.34
C ALA A 22 54.96 -20.86 -63.60
N CYS A 23 54.33 -22.03 -63.42
CA CYS A 23 54.51 -23.19 -64.30
C CYS A 23 53.44 -24.27 -64.09
N LYS A 24 53.02 -24.87 -65.21
CA LYS A 24 52.09 -26.00 -65.40
C LYS A 24 52.71 -27.32 -64.94
N HIS A 25 51.89 -28.29 -64.48
CA HIS A 25 51.72 -29.58 -65.17
C HIS A 25 50.61 -30.46 -64.54
N SER A 26 49.87 -31.11 -65.44
CA SER A 26 48.87 -32.18 -65.36
C SER A 26 49.20 -33.39 -64.49
N VAL A 27 48.19 -34.11 -63.98
CA VAL A 27 47.93 -35.58 -64.17
C VAL A 27 46.49 -35.93 -63.74
N CYS A 28 45.84 -36.78 -64.54
CA CYS A 28 44.51 -37.40 -64.37
C CYS A 28 44.68 -38.86 -63.89
N SER A 29 43.82 -39.37 -62.99
CA SER A 29 43.38 -40.79 -62.94
C SER A 29 42.21 -40.91 -61.94
N ASP A 30 40.97 -41.13 -62.39
CA ASP A 30 40.29 -42.44 -62.50
C ASP A 30 40.22 -43.26 -61.20
N GLN A 31 39.00 -43.46 -60.68
CA GLN A 31 38.47 -44.67 -59.98
C GLN A 31 37.01 -44.40 -59.49
N PRO A 32 36.18 -45.42 -59.24
CA PRO A 32 34.88 -45.58 -59.90
C PRO A 32 33.67 -45.46 -58.96
N SER A 33 32.50 -45.34 -59.59
CA SER A 33 31.18 -45.36 -58.98
C SER A 33 30.86 -46.71 -58.33
N MET A 34 30.71 -46.73 -57.00
CA MET A 34 30.01 -47.79 -56.27
C MET A 34 28.72 -47.24 -55.67
N SER A 35 27.60 -47.71 -56.22
CA SER A 35 26.25 -47.53 -55.70
C SER A 35 26.08 -48.26 -54.37
N MET A 36 25.96 -47.52 -53.25
CA MET A 36 25.43 -48.06 -52.01
C MET A 36 23.94 -47.72 -51.90
N SER A 37 23.09 -48.72 -52.13
CA SER A 37 21.67 -48.69 -51.81
C SER A 37 21.50 -48.54 -50.29
N LYS A 38 21.15 -47.34 -49.83
CA LYS A 38 20.84 -47.07 -48.43
C LYS A 38 19.42 -47.56 -48.13
N SER A 39 19.29 -48.82 -47.71
CA SER A 39 18.07 -49.35 -47.09
C SER A 39 17.71 -48.48 -45.88
N ARG A 40 16.65 -47.67 -46.00
CA ARG A 40 16.04 -46.96 -44.87
C ARG A 40 15.02 -47.89 -44.24
N SER A 41 15.39 -48.59 -43.18
CA SER A 41 14.43 -49.17 -42.24
C SER A 41 13.58 -48.04 -41.62
N PRO A 42 12.25 -48.13 -41.55
CA PRO A 42 11.42 -47.11 -40.93
C PRO A 42 11.65 -47.14 -39.42
N ILE A 43 12.22 -46.07 -38.86
CA ILE A 43 12.31 -45.86 -37.42
C ILE A 43 10.87 -45.68 -36.91
N LYS A 44 10.32 -46.73 -36.30
CA LYS A 44 9.04 -46.69 -35.59
C LYS A 44 9.21 -45.76 -34.39
N ARG A 45 8.62 -44.57 -34.44
CA ARG A 45 8.62 -43.63 -33.30
C ARG A 45 7.68 -44.18 -32.23
N ASP A 46 8.22 -44.74 -31.16
CA ASP A 46 7.44 -45.06 -29.97
C ASP A 46 7.00 -43.76 -29.30
N THR A 47 5.68 -43.50 -29.32
CA THR A 47 5.02 -42.35 -28.68
C THR A 47 4.51 -42.69 -27.29
N SER A 48 5.02 -43.73 -26.64
CA SER A 48 4.64 -44.11 -25.28
C SER A 48 5.46 -43.33 -24.25
N ILE A 49 4.78 -42.66 -23.32
CA ILE A 49 5.41 -41.97 -22.19
C ILE A 49 6.13 -43.02 -21.31
N PRO A 50 7.39 -42.82 -20.94
CA PRO A 50 8.05 -43.69 -19.96
C PRO A 50 7.37 -43.55 -18.59
N ARG A 51 7.02 -44.67 -17.97
CA ARG A 51 6.26 -44.73 -16.70
C ARG A 51 6.96 -44.05 -15.51
N ARG A 52 8.29 -43.96 -15.53
CA ARG A 52 9.11 -43.44 -14.42
C ARG A 52 8.95 -41.91 -14.23
N PRO A 53 9.09 -41.06 -15.27
CA PRO A 53 8.80 -39.62 -15.16
C PRO A 53 7.37 -39.29 -14.70
N LEU A 54 6.37 -40.06 -15.13
CA LEU A 54 4.98 -39.88 -14.70
C LEU A 54 4.83 -40.09 -13.18
N LEU A 55 5.49 -41.12 -12.63
CA LEU A 55 5.47 -41.41 -11.20
C LEU A 55 6.16 -40.32 -10.37
N TRP A 56 7.27 -39.76 -10.85
CA TRP A 56 7.94 -38.62 -10.19
C TRP A 56 7.08 -37.36 -10.19
N LEU A 57 6.40 -37.08 -11.30
CA LEU A 57 5.51 -35.92 -11.43
C LEU A 57 4.27 -36.07 -10.52
N ALA A 58 3.69 -37.28 -10.47
CA ALA A 58 2.61 -37.61 -9.55
C ALA A 58 3.04 -37.49 -8.08
N ALA A 59 4.25 -37.96 -7.73
CA ALA A 59 4.79 -37.86 -6.37
C ALA A 59 5.04 -36.41 -5.96
N ALA A 60 5.60 -35.58 -6.85
CA ALA A 60 5.81 -34.16 -6.59
C ALA A 60 4.47 -33.41 -6.38
N LEU A 61 3.45 -33.73 -7.18
CA LEU A 61 2.11 -33.15 -7.03
C LEU A 61 1.40 -33.64 -5.76
N LEU A 62 1.57 -34.92 -5.39
CA LEU A 62 1.00 -35.45 -4.15
C LEU A 62 1.65 -34.83 -2.91
N PHE A 63 2.95 -34.50 -2.99
CA PHE A 63 3.69 -33.84 -1.91
C PHE A 63 3.27 -32.37 -1.70
N THR A 64 2.80 -31.68 -2.75
CA THR A 64 2.36 -30.28 -2.63
C THR A 64 0.94 -30.13 -2.14
N LEU A 65 0.09 -31.17 -2.19
CA LEU A 65 -1.32 -31.09 -1.77
C LEU A 65 -1.56 -30.88 -0.26
N PRO A 66 -0.84 -31.56 0.68
CA PRO A 66 -1.07 -31.46 2.13
C PRO A 66 -1.19 -30.03 2.69
N PRO A 67 -0.28 -29.08 2.40
CA PRO A 67 -0.37 -27.72 2.94
C PRO A 67 -1.52 -26.88 2.36
N LEU A 68 -2.21 -27.34 1.31
CA LEU A 68 -3.34 -26.63 0.71
C LEU A 68 -4.72 -27.15 1.14
N PHE A 69 -4.81 -28.26 1.90
CA PHE A 69 -6.11 -28.85 2.28
C PHE A 69 -6.99 -27.91 3.11
N ASP A 70 -6.40 -27.10 3.99
CA ASP A 70 -7.16 -26.18 4.85
C ASP A 70 -7.83 -25.02 4.09
N SER A 71 -7.43 -24.80 2.83
CA SER A 71 -7.95 -23.70 1.98
C SER A 71 -8.79 -24.19 0.79
N LEU A 72 -8.93 -25.52 0.61
CA LEU A 72 -9.58 -26.13 -0.54
C LEU A 72 -10.96 -26.69 -0.17
N ALA A 73 -11.91 -26.59 -1.10
CA ALA A 73 -13.18 -27.31 -0.96
C ALA A 73 -12.93 -28.82 -0.93
N THR A 74 -13.66 -29.54 -0.08
CA THR A 74 -13.44 -30.97 0.22
C THR A 74 -13.49 -31.88 -1.01
N TRP A 75 -14.17 -31.47 -2.08
CA TRP A 75 -14.27 -32.23 -3.33
C TRP A 75 -13.07 -32.05 -4.27
N VAL A 76 -12.30 -30.97 -4.14
CA VAL A 76 -11.21 -30.61 -5.08
C VAL A 76 -10.04 -31.61 -5.01
N PRO A 77 -9.55 -32.03 -3.83
CA PRO A 77 -8.52 -33.07 -3.74
C PRO A 77 -8.99 -34.43 -4.28
N CYS A 78 -10.27 -34.78 -4.07
CA CYS A 78 -10.85 -36.02 -4.60
C CYS A 78 -10.86 -36.02 -6.13
N LEU A 79 -11.22 -34.90 -6.75
CA LEU A 79 -11.20 -34.75 -8.21
C LEU A 79 -9.77 -34.82 -8.77
N PHE A 80 -8.80 -34.20 -8.08
CA PHE A 80 -7.40 -34.28 -8.45
C PHE A 80 -6.89 -35.73 -8.42
N LEU A 81 -7.14 -36.46 -7.33
CA LEU A 81 -6.72 -37.87 -7.20
C LEU A 81 -7.42 -38.77 -8.22
N LEU A 82 -8.71 -38.55 -8.48
CA LEU A 82 -9.47 -39.27 -9.49
C LEU A 82 -8.91 -39.03 -10.90
N SER A 83 -8.52 -37.79 -11.22
CA SER A 83 -7.90 -37.44 -12.50
C SER A 83 -6.56 -38.15 -12.71
N LEU A 84 -5.76 -38.25 -11.65
CA LEU A 84 -4.47 -38.94 -11.65
C LEU A 84 -4.65 -40.45 -11.81
N ALA A 85 -5.61 -41.04 -11.11
CA ALA A 85 -5.96 -42.45 -11.21
C ALA A 85 -6.50 -42.82 -12.59
N LEU A 86 -7.42 -42.01 -13.14
CA LEU A 86 -7.95 -42.16 -14.50
C LEU A 86 -6.83 -42.08 -15.53
N LYS A 87 -5.89 -41.14 -15.38
CA LYS A 87 -4.74 -41.05 -16.27
C LYS A 87 -3.87 -42.30 -16.22
N PHE A 88 -3.52 -42.76 -15.02
CA PHE A 88 -2.73 -43.98 -14.84
C PHE A 88 -3.43 -45.24 -15.39
N TRP A 89 -4.78 -45.26 -15.39
CA TRP A 89 -5.60 -46.34 -15.93
C TRP A 89 -5.83 -46.27 -17.44
N MET A 90 -5.87 -45.06 -18.02
CA MET A 90 -6.06 -44.84 -19.47
C MET A 90 -4.76 -45.06 -20.26
N GLU A 91 -3.61 -44.79 -19.67
CA GLU A 91 -2.29 -44.84 -20.31
C GLU A 91 -1.88 -46.25 -20.83
N PRO A 92 -2.20 -47.37 -20.15
CA PRO A 92 -1.99 -48.71 -20.68
C PRO A 92 -2.94 -49.09 -21.82
N ARG A 93 -4.12 -48.46 -21.90
CA ARG A 93 -5.18 -48.82 -22.86
C ARG A 93 -5.23 -47.94 -24.12
N GLY A 94 -4.40 -46.89 -24.20
CA GLY A 94 -4.25 -46.07 -25.40
C GLY A 94 -5.47 -45.21 -25.77
N TYR A 95 -6.43 -45.04 -24.85
CA TYR A 95 -7.60 -44.20 -25.06
C TYR A 95 -7.19 -42.72 -25.22
N ARG A 96 -7.73 -42.06 -26.24
CA ARG A 96 -7.44 -40.66 -26.57
C ARG A 96 -8.71 -39.82 -26.42
N LEU A 97 -8.75 -38.95 -25.43
CA LEU A 97 -9.77 -37.91 -25.34
C LEU A 97 -9.43 -36.79 -26.34
N ARG A 98 -9.77 -37.02 -27.62
CA ARG A 98 -9.44 -36.09 -28.72
C ARG A 98 -10.45 -34.94 -28.89
N PHE A 99 -11.40 -34.80 -27.98
CA PHE A 99 -12.46 -33.80 -28.09
C PHE A 99 -12.18 -32.60 -27.19
N THR A 100 -11.61 -31.56 -27.77
CA THR A 100 -11.41 -30.23 -27.15
C THR A 100 -12.71 -29.66 -26.58
N ALA A 101 -13.85 -29.99 -27.19
CA ALA A 101 -15.17 -29.62 -26.71
C ALA A 101 -15.52 -30.23 -25.34
N LEU A 102 -15.10 -31.47 -25.08
CA LEU A 102 -15.31 -32.12 -23.78
C LEU A 102 -14.48 -31.44 -22.70
N ASN A 103 -13.24 -31.05 -23.00
CA ASN A 103 -12.39 -30.32 -22.05
C ASN A 103 -12.97 -28.94 -21.74
N LEU A 104 -13.46 -28.21 -22.75
CA LEU A 104 -14.16 -26.94 -22.56
C LEU A 104 -15.43 -27.10 -21.70
N ALA A 105 -16.20 -28.17 -21.93
CA ALA A 105 -17.35 -28.50 -21.11
C ALA A 105 -16.97 -28.80 -19.65
N LEU A 106 -15.89 -29.56 -19.42
CA LEU A 106 -15.38 -29.86 -18.08
C LEU A 106 -14.89 -28.61 -17.34
N VAL A 107 -14.22 -27.68 -18.04
CA VAL A 107 -13.84 -26.37 -17.45
C VAL A 107 -15.08 -25.55 -17.09
N ALA A 108 -16.07 -25.48 -17.96
CA ALA A 108 -17.31 -24.74 -17.70
C ALA A 108 -18.07 -25.32 -16.50
N VAL A 109 -18.16 -26.65 -16.41
CA VAL A 109 -18.76 -27.35 -15.26
C VAL A 109 -17.96 -27.09 -13.98
N ALA A 110 -16.63 -27.15 -14.03
CA ALA A 110 -15.77 -26.85 -12.88
C ALA A 110 -15.97 -25.41 -12.37
N LEU A 111 -16.05 -24.43 -13.27
CA LEU A 111 -16.34 -23.04 -12.91
C LEU A 111 -17.72 -22.88 -12.26
N ALA A 112 -18.74 -23.57 -12.79
CA ALA A 112 -20.08 -23.56 -12.22
C ALA A 112 -20.14 -24.20 -10.82
N VAL A 113 -19.43 -25.32 -10.60
CA VAL A 113 -19.36 -26.00 -9.30
C VAL A 113 -18.59 -25.18 -8.27
N ILE A 114 -17.50 -24.51 -8.67
CA ILE A 114 -16.75 -23.59 -7.78
C ILE A 114 -17.62 -22.38 -7.41
N PHE A 115 -18.35 -21.80 -8.36
CA PHE A 115 -19.27 -20.69 -8.10
C PHE A 115 -20.38 -21.10 -7.11
N ALA A 116 -20.97 -22.28 -7.31
CA ALA A 116 -21.99 -22.82 -6.42
C ALA A 116 -21.46 -23.15 -5.02
N SER A 117 -20.20 -23.61 -4.90
CA SER A 117 -19.60 -24.00 -3.63
C SER A 117 -19.20 -22.80 -2.75
N TYR A 118 -18.70 -21.71 -3.36
CA TYR A 118 -18.15 -20.57 -2.62
C TYR A 118 -19.10 -19.37 -2.54
N GLY A 119 -20.16 -19.32 -3.34
CA GLY A 119 -21.17 -18.25 -3.31
C GLY A 119 -20.66 -16.84 -3.69
N SER A 120 -19.36 -16.67 -3.89
CA SER A 120 -18.68 -15.42 -4.26
C SER A 120 -17.43 -15.72 -5.08
N VAL A 121 -17.20 -14.92 -6.12
CA VAL A 121 -16.00 -15.00 -7.00
C VAL A 121 -14.81 -14.26 -6.38
N LYS A 122 -15.03 -13.48 -5.31
CA LYS A 122 -14.01 -12.64 -4.68
C LYS A 122 -13.41 -13.37 -3.49
N GLY A 123 -12.22 -13.95 -3.66
CA GLY A 123 -11.49 -14.61 -2.58
C GLY A 123 -10.25 -15.36 -3.09
N LEU A 124 -9.31 -15.66 -2.18
CA LEU A 124 -8.10 -16.43 -2.50
C LEU A 124 -8.41 -17.93 -2.66
N GLU A 125 -9.38 -18.44 -1.90
CA GLU A 125 -9.79 -19.85 -1.84
C GLU A 125 -10.39 -20.39 -3.18
N PRO A 126 -11.35 -19.72 -3.84
CA PRO A 126 -11.85 -20.17 -5.15
C PRO A 126 -10.79 -20.10 -6.25
N ALA A 127 -9.82 -19.18 -6.14
CA ALA A 127 -8.72 -19.05 -7.11
C ALA A 127 -7.76 -20.24 -7.04
N ILE A 128 -7.42 -20.67 -5.82
CA ILE A 128 -6.56 -21.84 -5.59
C ILE A 128 -7.28 -23.12 -6.06
N SER A 129 -8.57 -23.26 -5.75
CA SER A 129 -9.39 -24.40 -6.20
C SER A 129 -9.46 -24.51 -7.72
N LEU A 130 -9.67 -23.39 -8.42
CA LEU A 130 -9.66 -23.38 -9.88
C LEU A 130 -8.29 -23.78 -10.46
N LEU A 131 -7.19 -23.30 -9.87
CA LEU A 131 -5.85 -23.63 -10.33
C LEU A 131 -5.57 -25.14 -10.18
N VAL A 132 -5.98 -25.77 -9.08
CA VAL A 132 -5.86 -27.22 -8.89
C VAL A 132 -6.72 -28.00 -9.89
N VAL A 133 -7.94 -27.55 -10.19
CA VAL A 133 -8.79 -28.20 -11.20
C VAL A 133 -8.23 -28.04 -12.61
N LEU A 134 -7.70 -26.87 -12.96
CA LEU A 134 -7.03 -26.63 -14.23
C LEU A 134 -5.75 -27.48 -14.36
N ILE A 135 -4.98 -27.64 -13.28
CA ILE A 135 -3.83 -28.56 -13.27
C ILE A 135 -4.30 -30.01 -13.42
N SER A 136 -5.38 -30.43 -12.75
CA SER A 136 -5.96 -31.78 -12.88
C SER A 136 -6.38 -32.07 -14.32
N LEU A 137 -7.08 -31.11 -14.94
CA LEU A 137 -7.53 -31.21 -16.33
C LEU A 137 -6.35 -31.15 -17.30
N LYS A 138 -5.34 -30.32 -17.01
CA LYS A 138 -4.10 -30.25 -17.79
C LYS A 138 -3.32 -31.56 -17.69
N VAL A 139 -3.32 -32.22 -16.53
CA VAL A 139 -2.74 -33.56 -16.35
C VAL A 139 -3.50 -34.57 -17.22
N LEU A 140 -4.83 -34.56 -17.22
CA LEU A 140 -5.66 -35.42 -18.09
C LEU A 140 -5.43 -35.17 -19.59
N GLU A 141 -5.26 -33.90 -19.97
CA GLU A 141 -5.04 -33.47 -21.36
C GLU A 141 -3.56 -33.52 -21.77
N ALA A 142 -2.62 -33.76 -20.86
CA ALA A 142 -1.19 -33.75 -21.17
C ALA A 142 -0.85 -34.92 -22.11
N HIS A 143 -0.91 -34.58 -23.40
CA HIS A 143 -0.59 -35.43 -24.54
C HIS A 143 0.82 -35.10 -25.02
N THR A 144 1.61 -36.16 -25.07
CA THR A 144 3.04 -36.26 -25.31
C THR A 144 3.53 -35.60 -26.61
N ALA A 145 4.77 -35.10 -26.56
CA ALA A 145 5.73 -34.76 -27.63
C ALA A 145 6.19 -33.29 -27.66
N ARG A 146 5.31 -32.31 -27.40
CA ARG A 146 5.70 -30.88 -27.46
C ARG A 146 6.54 -30.42 -26.25
N GLU A 147 6.24 -30.92 -25.05
CA GLU A 147 6.98 -30.57 -23.83
C GLU A 147 8.37 -31.24 -23.77
N PHE A 148 8.52 -32.42 -24.40
CA PHE A 148 9.83 -33.07 -24.57
C PHE A 148 10.61 -32.55 -25.80
N GLN A 149 9.94 -31.98 -26.80
CA GLN A 149 10.59 -31.39 -27.98
C GLN A 149 11.48 -30.20 -27.63
N VAL A 150 11.14 -29.43 -26.58
CA VAL A 150 12.00 -28.34 -26.11
C VAL A 150 13.30 -28.89 -25.52
N MET A 151 13.23 -29.99 -24.76
CA MET A 151 14.40 -30.64 -24.16
C MET A 151 15.27 -31.35 -25.21
N VAL A 152 14.67 -31.92 -26.26
CA VAL A 152 15.39 -32.55 -27.39
C VAL A 152 15.92 -31.51 -28.40
N MET A 153 15.28 -30.34 -28.55
CA MET A 153 15.82 -29.22 -29.35
C MET A 153 17.03 -28.57 -28.66
N MET A 154 17.11 -28.58 -27.33
CA MET A 154 18.32 -28.16 -26.61
C MET A 154 19.48 -29.14 -26.77
N ASP A 155 19.20 -30.45 -26.91
CA ASP A 155 20.23 -31.49 -27.09
C ASP A 155 20.74 -31.59 -28.55
N ARG A 156 19.93 -31.20 -29.54
CA ARG A 156 20.32 -31.20 -30.96
C ARG A 156 20.26 -29.82 -31.59
N GLY A 157 21.36 -29.08 -31.44
CA GLY A 157 21.77 -28.09 -32.43
C GLY A 157 21.66 -26.64 -31.98
N SER A 158 22.52 -26.25 -31.03
CA SER A 158 23.08 -24.90 -30.97
C SER A 158 23.89 -24.64 -32.24
N SER A 159 23.21 -24.38 -33.36
CA SER A 159 23.84 -23.78 -34.53
C SER A 159 23.90 -22.27 -34.29
N PRO A 160 25.09 -21.64 -34.28
CA PRO A 160 25.23 -20.22 -33.98
C PRO A 160 24.70 -19.41 -35.17
N GLY A 161 23.43 -18.96 -35.10
CA GLY A 161 22.89 -18.04 -36.11
C GLY A 161 21.36 -17.89 -36.19
N ALA A 162 20.55 -18.79 -35.62
CA ALA A 162 19.09 -18.73 -35.79
C ALA A 162 18.34 -18.67 -34.45
N ILE A 163 18.39 -17.50 -33.80
CA ILE A 163 17.59 -17.18 -32.60
C ILE A 163 16.11 -16.87 -32.91
N TRP A 164 15.77 -16.63 -34.18
CA TRP A 164 14.44 -16.18 -34.62
C TRP A 164 13.35 -17.27 -34.62
N PRO A 165 13.60 -18.52 -35.06
CA PRO A 165 12.58 -19.58 -35.05
C PRO A 165 12.10 -19.97 -33.62
N PRO A 166 12.99 -20.08 -32.61
CA PRO A 166 12.56 -20.27 -31.22
C PRO A 166 11.71 -19.11 -30.70
N LEU A 167 12.06 -17.87 -31.03
CA LEU A 167 11.35 -16.67 -30.57
C LEU A 167 9.93 -16.59 -31.15
N ALA A 168 9.76 -16.90 -32.43
CA ALA A 168 8.44 -16.95 -33.07
C ALA A 168 7.56 -18.07 -32.49
N THR A 169 8.16 -19.21 -32.15
CA THR A 169 7.43 -20.33 -31.53
C THR A 169 6.99 -19.98 -30.10
N THR A 170 7.88 -19.37 -29.31
CA THR A 170 7.56 -18.85 -27.97
C THR A 170 6.50 -17.75 -28.02
N GLY A 171 6.60 -16.82 -28.97
CA GLY A 171 5.60 -15.78 -29.19
C GLY A 171 4.23 -16.35 -29.54
N LYS A 172 4.16 -17.39 -30.38
CA LYS A 172 2.91 -18.08 -30.72
C LYS A 172 2.30 -18.80 -29.52
N LEU A 173 3.11 -19.41 -28.66
CA LEU A 173 2.65 -20.05 -27.43
C LEU A 173 2.14 -19.01 -26.41
N LEU A 174 2.82 -17.87 -26.27
CA LEU A 174 2.38 -16.76 -25.43
C LEU A 174 1.06 -16.16 -25.92
N ALA A 175 0.92 -15.97 -27.24
CA ALA A 175 -0.31 -15.48 -27.85
C ALA A 175 -1.48 -16.47 -27.65
N GLN A 176 -1.23 -17.78 -27.63
CA GLN A 176 -2.24 -18.79 -27.32
C GLN A 176 -2.59 -18.85 -25.83
N ALA A 177 -1.66 -18.50 -24.94
CA ALA A 177 -1.92 -18.42 -23.50
C ALA A 177 -2.62 -17.11 -23.08
N ALA A 178 -2.50 -16.05 -23.87
CA ALA A 178 -3.08 -14.73 -23.57
C ALA A 178 -4.61 -14.72 -23.33
N PRO A 179 -5.45 -15.44 -24.09
CA PRO A 179 -6.90 -15.49 -23.85
C PRO A 179 -7.24 -16.12 -22.49
N LEU A 180 -6.50 -17.16 -22.09
CA LEU A 180 -6.69 -17.82 -20.80
C LEU A 180 -6.24 -16.91 -19.65
N VAL A 181 -5.12 -16.20 -19.82
CA VAL A 181 -4.64 -15.20 -18.84
C VAL A 181 -5.62 -14.04 -18.70
N ALA A 182 -6.16 -13.54 -19.81
CA ALA A 182 -7.16 -12.46 -19.78
C ALA A 182 -8.45 -12.91 -19.10
N LEU A 183 -8.92 -14.13 -19.39
CA LEU A 183 -10.08 -14.72 -18.71
C LEU A 183 -9.83 -14.90 -17.20
N LEU A 184 -8.66 -15.40 -16.81
CA LEU A 184 -8.27 -15.52 -15.40
C LEU A 184 -8.14 -14.17 -14.70
N PHE A 185 -7.68 -13.13 -15.42
CA PHE A 185 -7.61 -11.76 -14.89
C PHE A 185 -9.00 -11.14 -14.70
N LEU A 186 -9.95 -11.40 -15.61
CA LEU A 186 -11.33 -10.95 -15.47
C LEU A 186 -12.09 -11.68 -14.36
N LEU A 187 -11.88 -13.00 -14.23
CA LEU A 187 -12.50 -13.81 -13.18
C LEU A 187 -11.87 -13.55 -11.80
N PHE A 188 -10.55 -13.34 -11.76
CA PHE A 188 -9.79 -13.06 -10.55
C PHE A 188 -8.95 -11.80 -10.76
N PRO A 189 -9.56 -10.61 -10.65
CA PRO A 189 -8.78 -9.38 -10.70
C PRO A 189 -7.82 -9.40 -9.51
N ARG A 190 -6.55 -9.75 -9.77
CA ARG A 190 -5.44 -9.55 -8.82
C ARG A 190 -5.22 -8.05 -8.74
N ILE A 191 -6.09 -7.38 -8.00
CA ILE A 191 -5.80 -6.05 -7.47
C ILE A 191 -4.74 -6.30 -6.40
N ASN A 192 -3.49 -6.44 -6.84
CA ASN A 192 -2.35 -6.47 -5.97
C ASN A 192 -2.33 -5.07 -5.33
N THR A 193 -2.77 -4.95 -4.08
CA THR A 193 -2.94 -3.68 -3.37
C THR A 193 -1.63 -2.91 -3.17
N GLY A 194 -0.49 -3.44 -3.65
CA GLY A 194 0.80 -2.76 -3.71
C GLY A 194 1.03 -1.84 -4.92
N PHE A 195 0.28 -1.98 -6.03
CA PHE A 195 0.34 -1.07 -7.18
C PHE A 195 -1.01 -0.40 -7.39
N ARG A 196 -1.39 0.45 -6.43
CA ARG A 196 -2.45 1.42 -6.64
C ARG A 196 -1.86 2.58 -7.44
N PHE A 197 -2.10 2.63 -8.76
CA PHE A 197 -2.30 3.92 -9.42
C PHE A 197 -3.63 4.50 -8.93
N GLU A 198 -3.64 4.83 -7.65
CA GLU A 198 -4.61 5.71 -7.06
C GLU A 198 -4.29 7.08 -7.65
N PHE A 199 -5.14 7.60 -8.53
CA PHE A 199 -5.34 9.04 -8.65
C PHE A 199 -5.99 9.54 -7.35
N ARG A 200 -5.32 9.32 -6.22
CA ARG A 200 -5.66 9.88 -4.94
C ARG A 200 -4.97 11.23 -4.92
N PRO A 201 -5.69 12.35 -4.78
CA PRO A 201 -5.06 13.65 -4.65
C PRO A 201 -4.03 13.56 -3.52
N ILE A 202 -2.79 13.87 -3.87
CA ILE A 202 -1.67 13.99 -2.94
C ILE A 202 -2.09 15.05 -1.91
N GLY A 203 -2.58 14.64 -0.73
CA GLY A 203 -2.98 15.60 0.30
C GLY A 203 -3.84 15.12 1.46
N LEU A 204 -4.62 14.03 1.37
CA LEU A 204 -5.58 13.69 2.43
C LEU A 204 -5.41 12.25 2.91
N ALA A 205 -4.66 12.08 4.00
CA ALA A 205 -4.81 10.90 4.84
C ALA A 205 -6.10 11.05 5.64
N THR A 206 -7.00 10.08 5.49
CA THR A 206 -8.41 10.16 5.86
C THR A 206 -8.68 9.94 7.36
N SER A 207 -7.66 9.63 8.16
CA SER A 207 -7.79 9.39 9.60
C SER A 207 -7.24 10.57 10.41
N GLY A 208 -8.04 11.63 10.58
CA GLY A 208 -7.70 12.79 11.41
C GLY A 208 -8.33 14.10 10.95
N PHE A 209 -8.16 15.17 11.74
CA PHE A 209 -8.49 16.54 11.33
C PHE A 209 -7.36 17.15 10.49
N SER A 210 -7.67 18.19 9.72
CA SER A 210 -6.70 18.91 8.90
C SER A 210 -6.05 20.10 9.63
N ASP A 211 -5.09 20.78 9.00
CA ASP A 211 -4.52 22.05 9.49
C ASP A 211 -5.45 23.26 9.31
N ARG A 212 -6.65 23.02 8.74
CA ARG A 212 -7.74 23.97 8.60
C ARG A 212 -9.00 23.45 9.27
N LEU A 213 -9.69 24.34 9.97
CA LEU A 213 -11.04 24.16 10.45
C LEU A 213 -11.95 24.96 9.53
N SER A 214 -12.87 24.28 8.84
CA SER A 214 -13.94 24.90 8.07
C SER A 214 -15.28 24.38 8.57
N PRO A 215 -16.37 25.16 8.51
CA PRO A 215 -17.68 24.68 8.92
C PRO A 215 -18.07 23.38 8.19
N GLY A 216 -18.53 22.38 8.93
CA GLY A 216 -18.85 21.04 8.45
C GLY A 216 -17.69 20.02 8.47
N SER A 217 -16.44 20.46 8.63
CA SER A 217 -15.27 19.59 8.51
C SER A 217 -15.16 18.57 9.65
N VAL A 218 -15.49 18.98 10.88
CA VAL A 218 -15.39 18.11 12.07
C VAL A 218 -16.63 17.22 12.21
N ALA A 219 -17.80 17.67 11.74
CA ALA A 219 -19.00 16.84 11.69
C ALA A 219 -18.79 15.59 10.80
N ALA A 220 -18.10 15.74 9.67
CA ALA A 220 -17.72 14.61 8.81
C ALA A 220 -16.78 13.63 9.54
N LEU A 221 -15.84 14.14 10.34
CA LEU A 221 -14.91 13.31 11.13
C LEU A 221 -15.62 12.56 12.26
N ALA A 222 -16.62 13.16 12.89
CA ALA A 222 -17.41 12.54 13.96
C ALA A 222 -18.18 11.29 13.49
N ASN A 223 -18.46 11.18 12.19
CA ASN A 223 -19.12 10.01 11.59
C ASN A 223 -18.12 8.92 11.15
N SER A 224 -16.81 9.12 11.33
CA SER A 224 -15.78 8.13 10.99
C SER A 224 -15.41 7.26 12.19
N SER A 225 -15.26 5.95 11.95
CA SER A 225 -14.75 4.98 12.92
C SER A 225 -13.25 4.70 12.77
N ASP A 226 -12.54 5.47 11.95
CA ASP A 226 -11.10 5.27 11.73
C ASP A 226 -10.30 5.58 13.01
N ILE A 227 -9.35 4.70 13.33
CA ILE A 227 -8.51 4.86 14.52
C ILE A 227 -7.47 5.94 14.25
N VAL A 228 -7.53 7.06 15.00
CA VAL A 228 -6.54 8.14 14.94
C VAL A 228 -5.30 7.81 15.80
N PHE A 229 -5.51 7.35 17.03
CA PHE A 229 -4.44 6.89 17.92
C PHE A 229 -5.00 5.96 19.00
N ARG A 230 -4.09 5.26 19.69
CA ARG A 230 -4.36 4.53 20.93
C ARG A 230 -3.49 5.11 22.04
N ALA A 231 -4.06 5.33 23.22
CA ALA A 231 -3.33 5.79 24.38
C ALA A 231 -3.35 4.73 25.48
N GLU A 232 -2.18 4.53 26.10
CA GLU A 232 -1.97 3.68 27.26
C GLU A 232 -1.41 4.58 28.38
N PHE A 233 -1.73 4.26 29.63
CA PHE A 233 -1.22 4.97 30.82
C PHE A 233 -0.35 4.01 31.63
N PRO A 234 0.98 3.98 31.39
CA PRO A 234 1.86 3.06 32.09
C PRO A 234 1.78 3.24 33.61
N GLY A 235 1.62 2.15 34.36
CA GLY A 235 1.54 2.18 35.83
C GLY A 235 0.16 2.48 36.41
N SER A 236 -0.84 2.82 35.60
CA SER A 236 -2.24 2.97 36.04
C SER A 236 -3.16 2.06 35.24
N LYS A 237 -4.13 1.43 35.90
CA LYS A 237 -5.20 0.67 35.24
C LYS A 237 -6.41 1.54 34.87
N THR A 238 -6.50 2.73 35.44
CA THR A 238 -7.60 3.68 35.20
C THR A 238 -7.09 4.91 34.46
N PRO A 239 -7.82 5.39 33.44
CA PRO A 239 -7.54 6.68 32.84
C PRO A 239 -7.54 7.80 33.88
N PRO A 240 -6.84 8.92 33.63
CA PRO A 240 -6.90 10.10 34.48
C PRO A 240 -8.35 10.56 34.67
N PRO A 241 -8.73 11.00 35.88
CA PRO A 241 -10.05 11.54 36.12
C PRO A 241 -10.25 12.85 35.35
N GLY A 242 -11.46 13.06 34.82
CA GLY A 242 -11.85 14.29 34.12
C GLY A 242 -11.85 14.18 32.59
N PRO A 243 -12.17 15.28 31.89
CA PRO A 243 -12.26 15.29 30.45
C PRO A 243 -10.88 15.17 29.81
N MET A 244 -10.71 14.17 28.94
CA MET A 244 -9.46 13.90 28.23
C MET A 244 -9.36 14.76 26.97
N TYR A 245 -8.90 16.00 27.13
CA TYR A 245 -8.62 16.89 26.00
C TYR A 245 -7.27 16.54 25.36
N TRP A 246 -7.34 15.80 24.25
CA TRP A 246 -6.18 15.42 23.44
C TRP A 246 -5.83 16.56 22.48
N ARG A 247 -4.81 17.34 22.83
CA ARG A 247 -4.32 18.43 22.01
C ARG A 247 -3.52 17.87 20.85
N GLY A 248 -3.85 18.30 19.62
CA GLY A 248 -3.08 17.94 18.43
C GLY A 248 -2.59 19.14 17.63
N ILE A 249 -3.44 20.11 17.28
CA ILE A 249 -3.04 21.35 16.62
C ILE A 249 -3.77 22.56 17.22
N VAL A 250 -3.14 23.73 17.16
CA VAL A 250 -3.77 25.00 17.50
C VAL A 250 -3.79 25.88 16.27
N MET A 251 -4.98 26.35 15.93
CA MET A 251 -5.23 27.21 14.77
C MET A 251 -5.32 28.66 15.24
N TRP A 252 -4.48 29.52 14.68
CA TRP A 252 -4.32 30.91 15.13
C TRP A 252 -4.92 31.91 14.15
N HIS A 253 -4.91 31.60 12.86
CA HIS A 253 -5.37 32.54 11.84
C HIS A 253 -6.87 32.38 11.62
N CYS A 254 -7.62 33.37 12.07
CA CYS A 254 -9.06 33.50 11.87
C CYS A 254 -9.37 34.17 10.52
N ASP A 255 -10.32 33.60 9.79
CA ASP A 255 -10.87 34.19 8.56
C ASP A 255 -12.38 33.90 8.49
N GLY A 256 -13.16 34.66 9.26
CA GLY A 256 -14.59 34.38 9.49
C GLY A 256 -14.75 33.19 10.43
N MET A 257 -15.45 32.14 9.99
CA MET A 257 -15.57 30.86 10.71
C MET A 257 -14.48 29.85 10.33
N GLU A 258 -13.56 30.21 9.44
CA GLU A 258 -12.44 29.34 9.12
C GLU A 258 -11.22 29.67 9.98
N TRP A 259 -10.60 28.63 10.53
CA TRP A 259 -9.37 28.76 11.31
C TRP A 259 -8.26 27.94 10.67
N ARG A 260 -7.04 28.50 10.65
CA ARG A 260 -5.87 27.83 10.08
C ARG A 260 -4.71 27.79 11.05
N ALA A 261 -4.00 26.67 11.06
CA ALA A 261 -2.73 26.56 11.75
C ALA A 261 -1.66 27.41 11.05
N PRO A 262 -0.69 27.98 11.79
CA PRO A 262 0.42 28.70 11.19
C PRO A 262 1.26 27.75 10.31
N TYR A 263 1.58 28.19 9.08
CA TYR A 263 2.27 27.42 8.04
C TYR A 263 3.67 26.88 8.42
N SER A 264 4.26 27.39 9.51
CA SER A 264 5.52 26.87 10.02
C SER A 264 5.42 26.65 11.53
N ALA A 265 5.72 25.44 11.96
CA ALA A 265 6.05 25.17 13.35
C ALA A 265 7.40 25.84 13.65
N ARG A 266 7.36 27.15 13.88
CA ARG A 266 8.51 27.87 14.40
C ARG A 266 8.71 27.34 15.82
N SER A 267 9.77 26.57 16.01
CA SER A 267 10.15 26.05 17.33
C SER A 267 10.10 27.22 18.31
N ILE A 268 9.37 27.05 19.42
CA ILE A 268 9.54 27.94 20.56
C ILE A 268 11.02 27.80 20.89
N ALA A 269 11.83 28.83 20.55
CA ALA A 269 13.26 28.83 20.75
C ALA A 269 13.54 28.21 22.12
N SER A 270 14.34 27.14 22.10
CA SER A 270 14.71 26.31 23.24
C SER A 270 15.17 27.19 24.41
N GLY A 271 14.22 27.60 25.25
CA GLY A 271 14.45 28.15 26.56
C GLY A 271 14.13 27.06 27.55
N ASN A 272 15.14 26.25 27.86
CA ASN A 272 15.09 25.04 28.67
C ASN A 272 14.18 23.94 28.12
N ARG A 273 14.83 22.94 27.49
CA ARG A 273 14.54 21.53 27.77
C ARG A 273 14.08 21.48 29.23
N ARG A 274 12.79 21.22 29.51
CA ARG A 274 12.27 21.08 30.87
C ARG A 274 12.78 19.75 31.44
N THR A 275 14.09 19.59 31.53
CA THR A 275 14.77 18.72 32.48
C THR A 275 14.72 19.44 33.82
N GLY A 276 13.51 19.52 34.37
CA GLY A 276 13.22 20.00 35.70
C GLY A 276 12.11 19.09 36.22
N GLU A 277 12.25 18.70 37.49
CA GLU A 277 11.40 17.74 38.19
C GLU A 277 9.92 17.93 37.82
N ALA A 278 9.28 16.88 37.30
CA ALA A 278 7.86 16.91 36.97
C ALA A 278 7.09 17.38 38.22
N PRO A 279 6.09 18.27 38.11
CA PRO A 279 5.21 18.57 39.23
C PRO A 279 4.51 17.26 39.64
N SER A 280 5.05 16.58 40.66
CA SER A 280 4.84 15.14 40.84
C SER A 280 3.39 14.80 41.18
N ALA A 281 2.62 15.76 41.67
CA ALA A 281 1.23 15.55 42.05
C ALA A 281 0.24 15.49 40.87
N ASN A 282 0.50 16.18 39.74
CA ASN A 282 -0.48 16.35 38.65
C ASN A 282 0.10 16.05 37.25
N SER A 283 1.10 15.16 37.18
CA SER A 283 1.67 14.71 35.91
C SER A 283 1.06 13.38 35.46
N THR A 284 0.79 13.23 34.17
CA THR A 284 0.23 12.02 33.58
C THR A 284 1.15 11.50 32.49
N ARG A 285 1.79 10.36 32.74
CA ARG A 285 2.57 9.62 31.75
C ARG A 285 1.64 8.87 30.81
N GLN A 286 1.86 9.05 29.51
CA GLN A 286 1.08 8.46 28.42
C GLN A 286 2.02 7.78 27.45
N ARG A 287 1.61 6.63 26.93
CA ARG A 287 2.21 5.98 25.76
C ARG A 287 1.18 5.98 24.64
N ILE A 288 1.49 6.68 23.56
CA ILE A 288 0.56 6.90 22.45
C ILE A 288 1.08 6.18 21.22
N THR A 289 0.21 5.41 20.56
CA THR A 289 0.45 4.81 19.25
C THR A 289 -0.44 5.53 18.23
N ILE A 290 0.15 6.44 17.46
CA ILE A 290 -0.55 7.25 16.46
C ILE A 290 -0.62 6.52 15.10
N ALA A 291 -1.77 6.61 14.43
CA ALA A 291 -1.97 6.09 13.08
C ALA A 291 -1.33 7.01 12.01
N PRO A 292 -1.01 6.50 10.81
CA PRO A 292 -0.45 7.32 9.75
C PRO A 292 -1.48 8.33 9.22
N HIS A 293 -1.19 9.62 9.37
CA HIS A 293 -2.04 10.72 8.89
C HIS A 293 -1.31 11.69 7.94
N GLY A 294 -0.04 11.43 7.64
CA GLY A 294 0.71 12.18 6.62
C GLY A 294 1.15 13.60 7.03
N ALA A 295 0.66 14.15 8.12
CA ALA A 295 1.10 15.44 8.65
C ALA A 295 2.11 15.29 9.79
N HIS A 296 2.48 16.41 10.40
CA HIS A 296 3.55 16.49 11.40
C HIS A 296 3.04 16.58 12.85
N TRP A 297 1.80 17.00 13.08
CA TRP A 297 1.29 17.13 14.45
C TRP A 297 1.12 15.76 15.13
N MET A 298 1.29 15.76 16.44
CA MET A 298 1.14 14.58 17.30
C MET A 298 0.13 14.89 18.42
N PHE A 299 -0.41 13.85 19.03
CA PHE A 299 -1.41 13.97 20.09
C PHE A 299 -0.80 13.80 21.47
N ALA A 300 -1.31 14.54 22.46
CA ALA A 300 -1.08 14.32 23.88
C ALA A 300 -2.17 14.98 24.71
N LEU A 301 -2.37 14.57 25.96
CA LEU A 301 -3.20 15.34 26.88
C LEU A 301 -2.62 16.74 27.09
N ASP A 302 -3.50 17.73 27.18
CA ASP A 302 -3.09 19.09 27.52
C ASP A 302 -2.60 19.17 28.99
N ARG A 303 -1.44 19.73 29.34
CA ARG A 303 -0.37 20.34 28.52
C ARG A 303 0.85 19.41 28.41
N PRO A 304 1.43 19.21 27.21
CA PRO A 304 2.67 18.46 27.03
C PRO A 304 3.84 19.05 27.84
N PHE A 305 4.60 18.20 28.56
CA PHE A 305 5.73 18.61 29.40
C PHE A 305 7.05 17.94 28.97
N GLU A 306 7.13 16.60 28.99
CA GLU A 306 8.31 15.84 28.53
C GLU A 306 8.17 15.48 27.04
N ILE A 307 8.77 16.29 26.16
CA ILE A 307 8.64 16.12 24.71
C ILE A 307 9.44 14.89 24.23
N PRO A 308 8.86 14.00 23.41
CA PRO A 308 9.55 12.83 22.87
C PRO A 308 10.67 13.21 21.89
N PRO A 309 11.68 12.33 21.69
CA PRO A 309 12.75 12.56 20.73
C PRO A 309 12.19 12.65 19.30
N GLY A 310 12.76 13.57 18.49
CA GLY A 310 12.29 13.82 17.12
C GLY A 310 10.97 14.62 17.03
N ALA A 311 10.52 15.18 18.16
CA ALA A 311 9.44 16.15 18.23
C ALA A 311 9.90 17.46 18.89
N MET A 312 9.11 18.51 18.69
CA MET A 312 9.28 19.81 19.32
C MET A 312 7.92 20.35 19.78
N LEU A 313 7.94 21.31 20.70
CA LEU A 313 6.75 22.03 21.10
C LEU A 313 6.58 23.24 20.18
N ALA A 314 5.51 23.22 19.39
CA ALA A 314 5.14 24.32 18.50
C ALA A 314 4.39 25.42 19.27
N ARG A 315 4.24 26.59 18.66
CA ARG A 315 3.48 27.72 19.21
C ARG A 315 2.04 27.30 19.53
N GLY A 316 1.59 27.61 20.74
CA GLY A 316 0.33 27.09 21.26
C GLY A 316 0.47 25.71 21.90
N ASP A 317 1.66 25.35 22.39
CA ASP A 317 1.91 24.20 23.26
C ASP A 317 1.40 22.84 22.73
N TYR A 318 1.47 22.63 21.42
CA TYR A 318 1.16 21.34 20.80
C TYR A 318 2.41 20.67 20.22
N LEU A 319 2.36 19.35 20.07
CA LEU A 319 3.50 18.56 19.60
C LEU A 319 3.62 18.59 18.08
N TRP A 320 4.83 18.84 17.61
CA TRP A 320 5.19 18.79 16.20
C TRP A 320 6.36 17.84 15.95
N SER A 321 6.15 16.85 15.09
CA SER A 321 7.20 15.92 14.67
C SER A 321 8.07 16.54 13.57
N VAL A 322 9.38 16.31 13.65
CA VAL A 322 10.33 16.71 12.61
C VAL A 322 10.03 16.00 11.27
N GLN A 323 9.45 14.79 11.32
CA GLN A 323 9.12 13.98 10.14
C GLN A 323 7.61 13.75 10.05
N SER A 324 7.07 13.78 8.84
CA SER A 324 5.66 13.44 8.59
C SER A 324 5.32 12.03 9.08
N ILE A 325 4.17 11.87 9.75
CA ILE A 325 3.67 10.61 10.30
C ILE A 325 3.06 9.75 9.20
N ARG A 326 3.92 9.08 8.41
CA ARG A 326 3.51 8.20 7.29
C ARG A 326 3.36 6.72 7.67
N LYS A 327 3.79 6.36 8.87
CA LYS A 327 3.67 5.01 9.44
C LYS A 327 3.18 5.15 10.88
N ALA A 328 2.57 4.09 11.40
CA ALA A 328 2.21 4.04 12.80
C ALA A 328 3.45 4.28 13.67
N ARG A 329 3.34 5.16 14.66
CA ARG A 329 4.45 5.56 15.53
C ARG A 329 4.03 5.45 16.98
N ARG A 330 4.89 4.89 17.80
CA ARG A 330 4.73 4.83 19.25
C ARG A 330 5.68 5.80 19.91
N TYR A 331 5.18 6.59 20.84
CA TYR A 331 5.98 7.53 21.63
C TYR A 331 5.43 7.63 23.06
N GLU A 332 6.31 8.02 23.97
CA GLU A 332 5.94 8.31 25.36
C GLU A 332 6.02 9.80 25.60
N ILE A 333 5.07 10.31 26.39
CA ILE A 333 5.01 11.71 26.78
C ILE A 333 4.43 11.84 28.19
N VAL A 334 4.90 12.84 28.92
CA VAL A 334 4.28 13.28 30.17
C VAL A 334 3.57 14.61 29.93
N SER A 335 2.31 14.69 30.34
CA SER A 335 1.55 15.93 30.40
C SER A 335 1.42 16.39 31.85
N SER A 336 1.34 17.70 32.09
CA SER A 336 1.12 18.26 33.43
C SER A 336 0.08 19.37 33.39
N TYR A 337 -0.87 19.33 34.32
CA TYR A 337 -1.93 20.33 34.45
C TYR A 337 -1.49 21.62 35.17
N GLY A 338 -0.18 21.81 35.39
CA GLY A 338 0.36 23.01 36.00
C GLY A 338 0.25 24.24 35.11
N SER A 339 -0.09 25.39 35.71
CA SER A 339 -0.05 26.69 35.05
C SER A 339 1.39 26.98 34.63
N THR A 340 1.68 26.86 33.35
CA THR A 340 2.89 27.46 32.80
C THR A 340 2.61 28.95 32.73
N GLY A 341 3.04 29.69 33.76
CA GLY A 341 2.96 31.16 33.87
C GLY A 341 3.82 31.89 32.82
N LYS A 342 3.83 31.40 31.58
CA LYS A 342 4.57 31.99 30.48
C LYS A 342 3.69 33.08 29.87
N GLU A 343 4.08 34.32 30.07
CA GLU A 343 3.50 35.45 29.34
C GLU A 343 3.76 35.31 27.85
N LEU A 344 2.76 35.63 27.04
CA LEU A 344 2.89 35.64 25.59
C LEU A 344 3.90 36.72 25.17
N THR A 345 4.75 36.41 24.20
CA THR A 345 5.59 37.43 23.59
C THR A 345 4.73 38.51 22.92
N PRO A 346 5.20 39.76 22.76
CA PRO A 346 4.42 40.80 22.09
C PRO A 346 3.94 40.40 20.68
N GLN A 347 4.77 39.65 19.95
CA GLN A 347 4.42 39.14 18.63
C GLN A 347 3.33 38.06 18.70
N GLU A 348 3.42 37.12 19.65
CA GLU A 348 2.36 36.12 19.88
C GLU A 348 1.04 36.76 20.27
N ARG A 349 1.11 37.78 21.12
CA ARG A 349 -0.08 38.54 21.52
C ARG A 349 -0.71 39.26 20.32
N LYS A 350 0.10 39.87 19.45
CA LYS A 350 -0.38 40.53 18.24
C LYS A 350 -1.07 39.53 17.30
N GLU A 351 -0.47 38.37 17.07
CA GLU A 351 -1.06 37.30 16.26
C GLU A 351 -2.33 36.72 16.89
N ALA A 352 -2.39 36.55 18.22
CA ALA A 352 -3.58 36.07 18.94
C ALA A 352 -4.79 37.00 18.81
N LEU A 353 -4.54 38.30 18.63
CA LEU A 353 -5.55 39.35 18.56
C LEU A 353 -5.82 39.80 17.12
N ASP A 354 -5.20 39.14 16.14
CA ASP A 354 -5.40 39.44 14.72
C ASP A 354 -6.78 38.96 14.28
N LEU A 355 -7.61 39.89 13.84
CA LEU A 355 -8.98 39.63 13.41
C LEU A 355 -9.19 40.19 12.01
N PRO A 356 -9.75 39.39 11.08
CA PRO A 356 -9.96 39.83 9.72
C PRO A 356 -11.04 40.94 9.66
N PRO A 357 -11.00 41.82 8.66
CA PRO A 357 -12.03 42.85 8.48
C PRO A 357 -13.41 42.27 8.15
N SER A 358 -13.47 41.00 7.71
CA SER A 358 -14.70 40.30 7.34
C SER A 358 -15.66 40.00 8.49
N ILE A 359 -15.24 40.14 9.76
CA ILE A 359 -16.13 39.98 10.91
C ILE A 359 -17.16 41.11 10.94
N SER A 360 -18.43 40.73 10.94
CA SER A 360 -19.59 41.63 10.98
C SER A 360 -19.54 42.62 12.16
N PRO A 361 -20.00 43.86 11.99
CA PRO A 361 -20.04 44.87 13.05
C PRO A 361 -20.76 44.38 14.33
N ASP A 362 -21.89 43.69 14.19
CA ASP A 362 -22.72 43.24 15.32
C ASP A 362 -21.98 42.25 16.24
N VAL A 363 -21.17 41.36 15.66
CA VAL A 363 -20.32 40.43 16.43
C VAL A 363 -19.22 41.19 17.19
N ARG A 364 -18.65 42.24 16.59
CA ARG A 364 -17.66 43.09 17.27
C ARG A 364 -18.29 43.87 18.41
N GLU A 365 -19.47 44.42 18.20
CA GLU A 365 -20.22 45.15 19.22
C GLU A 365 -20.58 44.23 20.39
N LEU A 366 -21.02 42.99 20.11
CA LEU A 366 -21.27 41.98 21.14
C LEU A 366 -20.01 41.72 21.99
N ALA A 367 -18.85 41.48 21.35
CA ALA A 367 -17.60 41.24 22.07
C ALA A 367 -17.11 42.46 22.86
N GLN A 368 -17.28 43.67 22.31
CA GLN A 368 -16.97 44.93 22.99
C GLN A 368 -17.87 45.14 24.21
N SER A 369 -19.16 44.79 24.12
CA SER A 369 -20.11 44.89 25.24
C SER A 369 -19.66 44.04 26.43
N TRP A 370 -19.18 42.82 26.19
CA TRP A 370 -18.66 41.94 27.25
C TRP A 370 -17.39 42.50 27.87
N THR A 371 -16.53 43.11 27.06
CA THR A 371 -15.28 43.71 27.53
C THR A 371 -15.54 44.96 28.38
N ALA A 372 -16.46 45.82 27.94
CA ALA A 372 -16.84 47.04 28.65
C ALA A 372 -17.52 46.76 30.00
N GLN A 373 -18.31 45.68 30.09
CA GLN A 373 -19.03 45.30 31.31
C GLN A 373 -18.17 44.50 32.30
N SER A 374 -16.99 44.03 31.89
CA SER A 374 -16.18 43.10 32.67
C SER A 374 -14.92 43.76 33.23
N SER A 375 -14.66 43.59 34.53
CA SER A 375 -13.47 44.09 35.21
C SER A 375 -12.21 43.25 35.00
N SER A 376 -12.32 42.05 34.44
CA SER A 376 -11.20 41.14 34.20
C SER A 376 -11.40 40.24 32.96
N PRO A 377 -10.32 39.74 32.32
CA PRO A 377 -10.45 38.82 31.18
C PRO A 377 -11.24 37.55 31.49
N ARG A 378 -11.14 37.03 32.74
CA ARG A 378 -11.95 35.89 33.17
C ARG A 378 -13.44 36.23 33.23
N ALA A 379 -13.79 37.44 33.67
CA ALA A 379 -15.17 37.89 33.66
C ALA A 379 -15.71 38.00 32.22
N THR A 380 -14.91 38.52 31.28
CA THR A 380 -15.28 38.56 29.85
C THR A 380 -15.56 37.16 29.29
N ILE A 381 -14.69 36.18 29.60
CA ILE A 381 -14.89 34.77 29.18
C ILE A 381 -16.17 34.21 29.80
N ASN A 382 -16.42 34.47 31.08
CA ASN A 382 -17.64 34.00 31.75
C ASN A 382 -18.91 34.59 31.12
N SER A 383 -18.89 35.86 30.69
CA SER A 383 -19.99 36.49 29.97
C SER A 383 -20.25 35.82 28.62
N ALA A 384 -19.20 35.50 27.86
CA ALA A 384 -19.32 34.75 26.61
C ALA A 384 -19.88 33.33 26.84
N LEU A 385 -19.38 32.61 27.85
CA LEU A 385 -19.91 31.28 28.21
C LEU A 385 -21.37 31.34 28.68
N HIS A 386 -21.74 32.39 29.42
CA HIS A 386 -23.12 32.63 29.85
C HIS A 386 -24.04 32.89 28.65
N PHE A 387 -23.58 33.65 27.65
CA PHE A 387 -24.30 33.88 26.40
C PHE A 387 -24.64 32.56 25.69
N PHE A 388 -23.67 31.66 25.50
CA PHE A 388 -23.94 30.35 24.89
C PHE A 388 -24.91 29.48 25.71
N ARG A 389 -24.89 29.58 27.03
CA ARG A 389 -25.78 28.79 27.92
C ARG A 389 -27.22 29.31 27.96
N THR A 390 -27.43 30.61 27.74
CA THR A 390 -28.74 31.26 27.97
C THR A 390 -29.50 31.59 26.69
N GLN A 391 -28.82 31.78 25.57
CA GLN A 391 -29.44 32.22 24.31
C GLN A 391 -30.03 31.07 23.47
N GLY A 392 -30.24 29.89 24.04
CA GLY A 392 -30.93 28.79 23.36
C GLY A 392 -30.11 28.09 22.26
N PHE A 393 -28.77 28.07 22.40
CA PHE A 393 -27.90 27.33 21.49
C PHE A 393 -28.14 25.81 21.56
N ARG A 394 -28.07 25.13 20.41
CA ARG A 394 -28.28 23.69 20.28
C ARG A 394 -27.08 23.00 19.63
N TYR A 395 -26.67 21.88 20.22
CA TYR A 395 -25.57 21.07 19.74
C TYR A 395 -26.07 19.98 18.79
N SER A 396 -25.57 19.94 17.54
CA SER A 396 -26.00 18.98 16.51
C SER A 396 -24.86 18.55 15.61
N LEU A 397 -24.82 17.25 15.23
CA LEU A 397 -23.93 16.69 14.21
C LEU A 397 -24.35 17.07 12.78
N SER A 398 -25.55 17.61 12.60
CA SER A 398 -26.09 18.04 11.31
C SER A 398 -26.72 19.42 11.45
N PRO A 399 -25.91 20.47 11.73
CA PRO A 399 -26.45 21.80 11.99
C PRO A 399 -26.93 22.52 10.72
N GLY A 400 -26.72 21.92 9.53
CA GLY A 400 -26.94 22.49 8.20
C GLY A 400 -25.68 23.16 7.66
N GLU A 401 -25.75 23.69 6.43
CA GLU A 401 -24.57 24.29 5.79
C GLU A 401 -24.29 25.69 6.32
N TYR A 402 -23.02 25.98 6.59
CA TYR A 402 -22.53 27.29 6.97
C TYR A 402 -21.38 27.68 6.05
N ARG A 403 -21.36 28.93 5.60
CA ARG A 403 -20.27 29.51 4.80
C ARG A 403 -19.26 30.19 5.70
N LYS A 404 -18.10 30.49 5.15
CA LYS A 404 -16.99 31.19 5.82
C LYS A 404 -17.43 32.45 6.59
N ASN A 405 -18.35 33.26 6.05
CA ASN A 405 -18.77 34.53 6.66
C ASN A 405 -20.08 34.42 7.46
N ASP A 406 -20.59 33.22 7.72
CA ASP A 406 -21.89 33.01 8.37
C ASP A 406 -21.79 32.99 9.92
N LEU A 407 -20.78 33.66 10.49
CA LEU A 407 -20.59 33.72 11.95
C LEU A 407 -21.80 34.38 12.65
N GLU A 408 -22.30 35.46 12.07
CA GLU A 408 -23.51 36.17 12.53
C GLU A 408 -24.74 35.26 12.48
N GLN A 409 -24.88 34.47 11.41
CA GLN A 409 -25.95 33.48 11.26
C GLN A 409 -25.91 32.44 12.37
N PHE A 410 -24.73 31.99 12.76
CA PHE A 410 -24.60 31.06 13.90
C PHE A 410 -24.95 31.74 15.23
N LEU A 411 -24.40 32.92 15.51
CA LEU A 411 -24.52 33.59 16.81
C LEU A 411 -25.92 34.15 17.10
N PHE A 412 -26.57 34.75 16.11
CA PHE A 412 -27.81 35.50 16.36
C PHE A 412 -29.06 34.82 15.84
N HIS A 413 -28.97 34.11 14.72
CA HIS A 413 -30.14 33.57 14.02
C HIS A 413 -30.36 32.07 14.27
N ARG A 414 -29.46 31.23 13.79
CA ARG A 414 -29.63 29.77 13.77
C ARG A 414 -29.34 29.12 15.12
N ARG A 415 -28.26 29.54 15.80
CA ARG A 415 -27.83 29.03 17.11
C ARG A 415 -27.73 27.51 17.21
N VAL A 416 -27.53 26.83 16.08
CA VAL A 416 -27.36 25.37 16.00
C VAL A 416 -26.00 25.08 15.39
N GLY A 417 -25.16 24.31 16.06
CA GLY A 417 -23.79 24.03 15.60
C GLY A 417 -23.21 22.75 16.20
N PHE A 418 -22.06 22.33 15.66
CA PHE A 418 -21.19 21.33 16.26
C PHE A 418 -19.97 22.00 16.94
N CYS A 419 -19.07 21.25 17.59
CA CYS A 419 -17.94 21.82 18.35
C CYS A 419 -17.14 22.89 17.59
N GLU A 420 -16.93 22.71 16.29
CA GLU A 420 -16.22 23.68 15.44
C GLU A 420 -16.88 25.06 15.39
N HIS A 421 -18.21 25.14 15.45
CA HIS A 421 -18.94 26.42 15.36
C HIS A 421 -18.77 27.22 16.65
N TYR A 422 -18.92 26.55 17.80
CA TYR A 422 -18.71 27.15 19.12
C TYR A 422 -17.26 27.51 19.39
N ALA A 423 -16.31 26.72 18.87
CA ALA A 423 -14.89 27.00 19.04
C ALA A 423 -14.40 28.13 18.11
N ALA A 424 -15.03 28.28 16.94
CA ALA A 424 -14.67 29.31 15.97
C ALA A 424 -15.26 30.69 16.28
N SER A 425 -16.43 30.73 16.94
CA SER A 425 -17.12 31.94 17.37
C SER A 425 -16.57 32.51 18.67
#